data_AF-A0A292IIZ4-F1
#
_entry.id   AF-A0A292IIZ4-F1
#
_cell.length_a   1.000
_cell.length_b   1.000
_cell.length_c   1.000
_cell.angle_alpha   90.00
_cell.angle_beta   90.00
_cell.angle_gamma   90.00
#
_symmetry.space_group_name_H-M   'P 1'
#
loop_
_entity.id
_entity.type
_entity.pdbx_description
1 polymer ?
#
loop_
_entity_poly.entity_id
_entity_poly.type
_entity_poly.pdbx_seq_one_letter_code
_entity_poly.pdbx_strand_id
1 'polypeptide(L)'
;MAKKDNDSQFQKLVLEQLKELTENAKNTNQSVQSIKTELKKEIDKTNQKVDKLDKKIDNTKIELKKEIDNNKVELKKEIEKTNQKIDNTKIELKKEIDDNKIELKKEIDKTNQMVDKLDQKVDHGNAAINARIDSYHLPTDLPPPPPPVQKLYKLMKNIVVVHIDNSWNQHKLKLLIKQIYQDFDHLKKKKIGYIQFRVDANMIDFVKKYLETIKFSKDYQYLIDQETDESKRI
;
A
#
# COMPACT_ATOMS: atom_id res chain seq x y z
N MET A 1 -127.77 47.70 -29.92
CA MET A 1 -126.63 48.10 -30.77
C MET A 1 -125.27 47.88 -30.10
N ALA A 2 -125.08 48.18 -28.80
CA ALA A 2 -123.79 48.10 -28.11
C ALA A 2 -123.05 46.73 -28.14
N LYS A 3 -123.77 45.60 -28.13
CA LYS A 3 -123.16 44.25 -28.09
C LYS A 3 -122.37 43.88 -29.35
N LYS A 4 -122.82 44.37 -30.51
CA LYS A 4 -122.23 44.08 -31.83
C LYS A 4 -120.93 44.88 -32.07
N ASP A 5 -120.80 46.03 -31.39
CA ASP A 5 -119.65 46.92 -31.49
C ASP A 5 -118.47 46.41 -30.64
N ASN A 6 -118.77 45.85 -29.46
CA ASN A 6 -117.77 45.24 -28.58
C ASN A 6 -117.13 43.97 -29.20
N ASP A 7 -117.92 43.12 -29.85
CA ASP A 7 -117.41 41.92 -30.53
C ASP A 7 -116.48 42.27 -31.70
N SER A 8 -116.79 43.34 -32.44
CA SER A 8 -115.95 43.86 -33.53
C SER A 8 -114.59 44.36 -33.02
N GLN A 9 -114.58 45.11 -31.90
CA GLN A 9 -113.34 45.57 -31.28
C GLN A 9 -112.48 44.41 -30.76
N PHE A 10 -113.10 43.41 -30.14
CA PHE A 10 -112.41 42.21 -29.67
C PHE A 10 -111.77 41.43 -30.83
N GLN A 11 -112.51 41.20 -31.93
CA GLN A 11 -111.98 40.54 -33.13
C GLN A 11 -110.80 41.29 -33.73
N LYS A 12 -110.88 42.64 -33.78
CA LYS A 12 -109.78 43.48 -34.27
C LYS A 12 -108.52 43.35 -33.39
N LEU A 13 -108.68 43.35 -32.06
CA LEU A 13 -107.56 43.17 -31.13
C LEU A 13 -106.89 41.80 -31.30
N VAL A 14 -107.69 40.73 -31.41
CA VAL A 14 -107.17 39.37 -31.64
C VAL A 14 -106.41 39.29 -32.96
N LEU A 15 -106.92 39.90 -34.03
CA LEU A 15 -106.23 39.98 -35.32
C LEU A 15 -104.89 40.73 -35.25
N GLU A 16 -104.83 41.83 -34.50
CA GLU A 16 -103.60 42.60 -34.27
C GLU A 16 -102.55 41.74 -33.55
N GLN A 17 -102.93 41.06 -32.46
CA GLN A 17 -102.05 40.17 -31.71
C GLN A 17 -101.57 38.97 -32.53
N LEU A 18 -102.43 38.39 -33.36
CA LEU A 18 -102.05 37.28 -34.25
C LEU A 18 -101.04 37.73 -35.31
N LYS A 19 -101.18 38.95 -35.85
CA LYS A 19 -100.20 39.53 -36.78
C LYS A 19 -98.85 39.74 -36.09
N GLU A 20 -98.86 40.32 -34.89
CA GLU A 20 -97.65 40.55 -34.10
C GLU A 20 -96.95 39.22 -33.76
N LEU A 21 -97.69 38.21 -33.30
CA LEU A 21 -97.17 36.86 -33.05
C LEU A 21 -96.57 36.23 -34.31
N THR A 22 -97.24 36.39 -35.45
CA THR A 22 -96.75 35.84 -36.73
C THR A 22 -95.44 36.51 -37.15
N GLU A 23 -95.33 37.82 -37.01
CA GLU A 23 -94.11 38.56 -37.35
C GLU A 23 -92.97 38.21 -36.36
N ASN A 24 -93.27 38.11 -35.07
CA ASN A 24 -92.30 37.68 -34.06
C ASN A 24 -91.80 36.26 -34.30
N ALA A 25 -92.68 35.33 -34.69
CA ALA A 25 -92.30 33.96 -35.04
C ALA A 25 -91.40 33.92 -36.29
N LYS A 26 -91.71 34.74 -37.30
CA LYS A 26 -90.89 34.88 -38.51
C LYS A 26 -89.50 35.43 -38.19
N ASN A 27 -89.43 36.50 -37.40
CA ASN A 27 -88.17 37.11 -36.97
C ASN A 27 -87.33 36.13 -36.15
N THR A 28 -87.95 35.42 -35.19
CA THR A 28 -87.29 34.37 -34.41
C THR A 28 -86.72 33.27 -35.30
N ASN A 29 -87.49 32.79 -36.27
CA ASN A 29 -87.04 31.76 -37.20
C ASN A 29 -85.86 32.25 -38.07
N GLN A 30 -85.88 33.51 -38.52
CA GLN A 30 -84.76 34.11 -39.25
C GLN A 30 -83.49 34.19 -38.39
N SER A 31 -83.60 34.63 -37.14
CA SER A 31 -82.49 34.65 -36.19
C SER A 31 -81.92 33.25 -35.94
N VAL A 32 -82.77 32.24 -35.76
CA VAL A 32 -82.35 30.85 -35.58
C VAL A 32 -81.60 30.33 -36.81
N GLN A 33 -82.06 30.62 -38.03
CA GLN A 33 -81.35 30.22 -39.25
C GLN A 33 -80.00 30.92 -39.39
N SER A 34 -79.92 32.20 -39.00
CA SER A 34 -78.67 32.96 -39.00
C SER A 34 -77.65 32.34 -38.03
N ILE A 35 -78.06 32.12 -36.77
CA ILE A 35 -77.22 31.46 -35.74
C ILE A 35 -76.77 30.08 -36.20
N LYS A 36 -77.67 29.26 -36.74
CA LYS A 36 -77.33 27.93 -37.28
C LYS A 36 -76.26 28.01 -38.37
N THR A 37 -76.36 29.00 -39.25
CA THR A 37 -75.41 29.20 -40.35
C THR A 37 -74.04 29.64 -39.82
N GLU A 38 -74.01 30.53 -38.83
CA GLU A 38 -72.78 31.01 -38.22
C GLU A 38 -72.06 29.92 -37.42
N LEU A 39 -72.80 29.18 -36.58
CA LEU A 39 -72.27 28.02 -35.86
C LEU A 39 -71.70 26.97 -36.80
N LYS A 40 -72.38 26.68 -37.92
CA LYS A 40 -71.85 25.74 -38.93
C LYS A 40 -70.51 26.22 -39.49
N LYS A 41 -70.38 27.52 -39.80
CA LYS A 41 -69.11 28.09 -40.27
C LYS A 41 -68.01 28.01 -39.21
N GLU A 42 -68.32 28.23 -37.94
CA GLU A 42 -67.34 28.12 -36.85
C GLU A 42 -66.89 26.67 -36.61
N ILE A 43 -67.82 25.71 -36.67
CA ILE A 43 -67.52 24.29 -36.62
C ILE A 43 -66.60 23.90 -37.78
N ASP A 44 -66.92 24.30 -39.01
CA ASP A 44 -66.10 24.01 -40.19
C ASP A 44 -64.68 24.59 -40.06
N LYS A 45 -64.56 25.84 -39.58
CA LYS A 45 -63.26 26.47 -39.31
C LYS A 45 -62.48 25.72 -38.22
N THR A 46 -63.16 25.24 -37.20
CA THR A 46 -62.54 24.50 -36.09
C THR A 46 -62.03 23.15 -36.58
N ASN A 47 -62.84 22.41 -37.34
CA ASN A 47 -62.43 21.14 -37.95
C ASN A 47 -61.20 21.32 -38.85
N GLN A 48 -61.16 22.37 -39.68
CA GLN A 48 -59.98 22.67 -40.49
C GLN A 48 -58.72 22.97 -39.66
N LYS A 49 -58.87 23.58 -38.47
CA LYS A 49 -57.74 23.80 -37.56
C LYS A 49 -57.27 22.49 -36.94
N VAL A 50 -58.18 21.60 -36.55
CA VAL A 50 -57.88 20.27 -36.02
C VAL A 50 -57.12 19.45 -37.07
N ASP A 51 -57.61 19.37 -38.31
CA ASP A 51 -56.93 18.65 -39.40
C ASP A 51 -55.50 19.16 -39.65
N LYS A 52 -55.29 20.48 -39.53
CA LYS A 52 -53.96 21.09 -39.66
C LYS A 52 -53.05 20.75 -38.50
N LEU A 53 -53.58 20.67 -37.28
CA LEU A 53 -52.81 20.28 -36.09
C LEU A 53 -52.44 18.80 -36.15
N ASP A 54 -53.35 17.93 -36.55
CA ASP A 54 -53.09 16.49 -36.69
C ASP A 54 -51.96 16.24 -37.69
N LYS A 55 -52.01 16.90 -38.86
CA LYS A 55 -50.91 16.84 -39.85
C LYS A 55 -49.58 17.34 -39.30
N LYS A 56 -49.59 18.40 -38.49
CA LYS A 56 -48.37 18.90 -37.85
C LYS A 56 -47.81 17.89 -36.85
N ILE A 57 -48.67 17.28 -36.03
CA ILE A 57 -48.29 16.26 -35.06
C ILE A 57 -47.66 15.05 -35.77
N ASP A 58 -48.27 14.57 -36.85
CA ASP A 58 -47.73 13.46 -37.63
C ASP A 58 -46.37 13.78 -38.24
N ASN A 59 -46.21 14.98 -38.82
CA ASN A 59 -44.94 15.43 -39.37
C ASN A 59 -43.85 15.51 -38.29
N THR A 60 -44.14 16.14 -37.14
CA THR A 60 -43.20 16.20 -36.01
C THR A 60 -42.83 14.81 -35.52
N LYS A 61 -43.77 13.87 -35.45
CA LYS A 61 -43.49 12.48 -35.07
C LYS A 61 -42.55 11.79 -36.05
N ILE A 62 -42.71 12.02 -37.35
CA ILE A 62 -41.82 11.48 -38.39
C ILE A 62 -40.42 12.08 -38.27
N GLU A 63 -40.30 13.40 -38.09
CA GLU A 63 -39.02 14.09 -37.91
C GLU A 63 -38.27 13.59 -36.68
N LEU A 64 -38.93 13.54 -35.52
CA LEU A 64 -38.34 13.03 -34.29
C LEU A 64 -37.88 11.57 -34.43
N LYS A 65 -38.66 10.73 -35.12
CA LYS A 65 -38.25 9.34 -35.37
C LYS A 65 -36.98 9.27 -36.22
N LYS A 66 -36.88 10.09 -37.27
CA LYS A 66 -35.68 10.16 -38.12
C LYS A 66 -34.47 10.65 -37.34
N GLU A 67 -34.64 11.67 -36.50
CA GLU A 67 -33.57 12.20 -35.65
C GLU A 67 -33.06 11.14 -34.67
N ILE A 68 -33.97 10.42 -34.01
CA ILE A 68 -33.62 9.30 -33.12
C ILE A 68 -32.86 8.20 -33.87
N ASP A 69 -33.32 7.82 -35.06
CA ASP A 69 -32.66 6.79 -35.87
C ASP A 69 -31.26 7.23 -36.32
N ASN A 70 -31.10 8.50 -36.73
CA ASN A 70 -29.81 9.07 -37.10
C ASN A 70 -28.84 9.10 -35.90
N ASN A 71 -29.29 9.59 -34.75
CA ASN A 71 -28.49 9.64 -33.53
C ASN A 71 -28.05 8.23 -33.10
N LYS A 72 -28.93 7.24 -33.23
CA LYS A 72 -28.59 5.84 -32.95
C LYS A 72 -27.50 5.30 -33.88
N VAL A 73 -27.53 5.65 -35.16
CA VAL A 73 -26.50 5.26 -36.12
C VAL A 73 -25.16 5.94 -35.80
N GLU A 74 -25.18 7.23 -35.47
CA GLU A 74 -23.98 7.99 -35.13
C GLU A 74 -23.32 7.46 -33.85
N LEU A 75 -24.11 7.24 -32.79
CA LEU A 75 -23.62 6.66 -31.54
C LEU A 75 -23.00 5.27 -31.75
N LYS A 76 -23.62 4.42 -32.59
CA LYS A 76 -23.02 3.12 -32.94
C LYS A 76 -21.66 3.26 -33.63
N LYS A 77 -21.51 4.23 -34.54
CA LYS A 77 -20.23 4.50 -35.21
C LYS A 77 -19.16 4.99 -34.23
N GLU A 78 -19.52 5.86 -33.30
CA GLU A 78 -18.59 6.36 -32.28
C GLU A 78 -18.16 5.27 -31.28
N ILE A 79 -19.09 4.39 -30.90
CA ILE A 79 -18.77 3.19 -30.10
C ILE A 79 -17.78 2.29 -30.84
N GLU A 80 -18.04 2.00 -32.12
CA GLU A 80 -17.17 1.15 -32.94
C GLU A 80 -15.76 1.75 -33.07
N LYS A 81 -15.64 3.05 -33.38
CA LYS A 81 -14.34 3.74 -33.41
C LYS A 81 -13.61 3.67 -32.07
N THR A 82 -14.33 3.84 -30.97
CA THR A 82 -13.76 3.77 -29.62
C THR A 82 -13.24 2.37 -29.32
N ASN A 83 -14.00 1.32 -29.67
CA ASN A 83 -13.58 -0.07 -29.50
C ASN A 83 -12.31 -0.37 -30.32
N GLN A 84 -12.24 0.08 -31.57
CA GLN A 84 -11.05 -0.09 -32.41
C GLN A 84 -9.81 0.59 -31.80
N LYS A 85 -9.97 1.79 -31.22
CA LYS A 85 -8.87 2.45 -30.50
C LYS A 85 -8.41 1.64 -29.29
N ILE A 86 -9.36 1.11 -28.51
CA ILE A 86 -9.04 0.27 -27.34
C ILE A 86 -8.29 -0.99 -27.78
N ASP A 87 -8.73 -1.67 -28.83
CA ASP A 87 -8.07 -2.86 -29.35
C ASP A 87 -6.65 -2.57 -29.84
N ASN A 88 -6.46 -1.47 -30.56
CA ASN A 88 -5.13 -1.04 -31.02
C ASN A 88 -4.20 -0.73 -29.85
N THR A 89 -4.65 0.05 -28.86
CA THR A 89 -3.86 0.33 -27.65
C THR A 89 -3.51 -0.95 -26.89
N LYS A 90 -4.43 -1.91 -26.81
CA LYS A 90 -4.17 -3.21 -26.18
C LYS A 90 -3.09 -4.00 -26.91
N ILE A 91 -3.08 -3.98 -28.24
CA ILE A 91 -2.05 -4.63 -29.06
C ILE A 91 -0.69 -3.96 -28.85
N GLU A 92 -0.64 -2.62 -28.88
CA GLU A 92 0.59 -1.85 -28.65
C GLU A 92 1.18 -2.11 -27.27
N LEU A 93 0.38 -2.04 -26.21
CA LEU A 93 0.83 -2.32 -24.85
C LEU A 93 1.32 -3.76 -24.69
N LYS A 94 0.65 -4.73 -25.32
CA LYS A 94 1.11 -6.13 -25.28
C LYS A 94 2.48 -6.28 -25.94
N LYS A 95 2.69 -5.62 -27.08
CA LYS A 95 3.98 -5.62 -27.78
C LYS A 95 5.08 -4.97 -26.92
N GLU A 96 4.80 -3.81 -26.32
CA GLU A 96 5.76 -3.12 -25.44
C GLU A 96 6.13 -3.98 -24.23
N ILE A 97 5.16 -4.68 -23.62
CA ILE A 97 5.42 -5.63 -22.54
C ILE A 97 6.31 -6.78 -23.00
N ASP A 98 6.04 -7.35 -24.18
CA ASP A 98 6.83 -8.45 -24.74
C ASP A 98 8.27 -8.00 -25.06
N ASP A 99 8.43 -6.81 -25.64
CA ASP A 99 9.74 -6.21 -25.95
C ASP A 99 10.54 -5.94 -24.66
N ASN A 100 9.92 -5.33 -23.65
CA ASN A 100 10.53 -5.08 -22.34
C ASN A 100 10.94 -6.38 -21.64
N LYS A 101 10.13 -7.44 -21.76
CA LYS A 101 10.46 -8.76 -21.20
C LYS A 101 11.70 -9.37 -21.86
N ILE A 102 11.84 -9.21 -23.18
CA ILE A 102 13.02 -9.65 -23.92
C ILE A 102 14.26 -8.86 -23.48
N GLU A 103 14.15 -7.55 -23.35
CA GLU A 103 15.26 -6.69 -22.92
C GLU A 103 15.71 -7.02 -21.49
N LEU A 104 14.78 -7.13 -20.54
CA LEU A 104 15.09 -7.53 -19.16
C LEU A 104 15.76 -8.90 -19.10
N LYS A 105 15.31 -9.87 -19.92
CA LYS A 105 15.96 -11.18 -19.97
C LYS A 105 17.42 -11.08 -20.44
N LYS A 106 17.70 -10.25 -21.45
CA LYS A 106 19.09 -10.02 -21.92
C LYS A 106 19.96 -9.39 -20.83
N GLU A 107 19.44 -8.43 -20.08
CA GLU A 107 20.19 -7.79 -18.98
C GLU A 107 20.45 -8.76 -17.82
N ILE A 108 19.48 -9.61 -17.49
CA ILE A 108 19.67 -10.71 -16.53
C ILE A 108 20.75 -11.68 -17.01
N ASP A 109 20.69 -12.11 -18.27
CA ASP A 109 21.67 -13.04 -18.84
C ASP A 109 23.09 -12.45 -18.82
N LYS A 110 23.24 -11.15 -19.15
CA LYS A 110 24.53 -10.43 -19.02
C LYS A 110 25.03 -10.39 -17.58
N THR A 111 24.13 -10.09 -16.62
CA THR A 111 24.47 -10.02 -15.20
C THR A 111 24.93 -11.39 -14.68
N ASN A 112 24.22 -12.46 -15.05
CA ASN A 112 24.61 -13.83 -14.68
C ASN A 112 26.00 -14.18 -15.23
N GLN A 113 26.31 -13.84 -16.49
CA GLN A 113 27.65 -14.05 -17.04
C GLN A 113 28.75 -13.28 -16.29
N MET A 114 28.45 -12.10 -15.76
CA MET A 114 29.40 -11.35 -14.93
C MET A 114 29.61 -12.02 -13.57
N VAL A 115 28.53 -12.53 -12.96
CA VAL A 115 28.58 -13.29 -11.70
C VAL A 115 29.42 -14.55 -11.89
N ASP A 116 29.18 -15.35 -12.93
CA ASP A 116 29.95 -16.57 -13.23
C ASP A 116 31.45 -16.27 -13.36
N LYS A 117 31.82 -15.16 -14.01
CA LYS A 117 33.22 -14.72 -14.14
C LYS A 117 33.83 -14.29 -12.81
N LEU A 118 33.04 -13.69 -11.92
CA LEU A 118 33.50 -13.32 -10.58
C LEU A 118 33.70 -14.55 -9.71
N ASP A 119 32.77 -15.49 -9.74
CA ASP A 119 32.87 -16.77 -9.00
C ASP A 119 34.13 -17.52 -9.42
N GLN A 120 34.40 -17.64 -10.72
CA GLN A 120 35.65 -18.23 -11.23
C GLN A 120 36.89 -17.50 -10.70
N LYS A 121 36.89 -16.16 -10.64
CA LYS A 121 38.04 -15.39 -10.11
C LYS A 121 38.22 -15.63 -8.61
N VAL A 122 37.13 -15.74 -7.85
CA VAL A 122 37.15 -16.06 -6.43
C VAL A 122 37.72 -17.46 -6.21
N ASP A 123 37.27 -18.45 -6.98
CA ASP A 123 37.78 -19.82 -6.91
C ASP A 123 39.27 -19.91 -7.22
N HIS A 124 39.74 -19.26 -8.28
CA HIS A 124 41.16 -19.18 -8.60
C HIS A 124 41.96 -18.48 -7.49
N GLY A 125 41.43 -17.40 -6.93
CA GLY A 125 42.05 -16.68 -5.81
C GLY A 125 42.18 -17.55 -4.56
N ASN A 126 41.11 -18.27 -4.21
CA ASN A 126 41.10 -19.21 -3.09
C ASN A 126 42.10 -20.34 -3.30
N ALA A 127 42.15 -20.94 -4.49
CA ALA A 127 43.11 -21.97 -4.83
C ALA A 127 44.56 -21.49 -4.69
N ALA A 128 44.87 -20.28 -5.18
CA ALA A 128 46.20 -19.68 -5.06
C ALA A 128 46.58 -19.38 -3.61
N ILE A 129 45.64 -18.88 -2.80
CA ILE A 129 45.86 -18.65 -1.36
C ILE A 129 46.12 -19.97 -0.64
N ASN A 130 45.31 -21.00 -0.89
CA ASN A 130 45.49 -22.32 -0.27
C ASN A 130 46.84 -22.93 -0.62
N ALA A 131 47.22 -22.91 -1.91
CA ALA A 131 48.55 -23.40 -2.34
C ALA A 131 49.70 -22.64 -1.65
N ARG A 132 49.54 -21.33 -1.43
CA ARG A 132 50.53 -20.53 -0.69
C ARG A 132 50.55 -20.91 0.79
N ILE A 133 49.40 -21.11 1.43
CA ILE A 133 49.30 -21.60 2.82
C ILE A 133 49.99 -22.96 2.96
N ASP A 134 49.74 -23.89 2.04
CA ASP A 134 50.37 -25.22 2.04
C ASP A 134 51.89 -25.12 1.88
N SER A 135 52.39 -24.20 1.05
CA SER A 135 53.83 -23.96 0.90
C SER A 135 54.52 -23.46 2.18
N TYR A 136 53.78 -22.83 3.09
CA TYR A 136 54.29 -22.39 4.39
C TYR A 136 54.21 -23.48 5.47
N HIS A 137 53.59 -24.64 5.18
CA HIS A 137 53.68 -25.79 6.07
C HIS A 137 55.06 -26.46 5.88
N LEU A 138 56.01 -26.06 6.72
CA LEU A 138 57.22 -26.85 6.97
C LEU A 138 56.81 -28.27 7.42
N PRO A 139 57.60 -29.32 7.13
CA PRO A 139 57.47 -30.59 7.83
C PRO A 139 57.57 -30.28 9.32
N THR A 140 56.49 -30.51 10.07
CA THR A 140 56.51 -30.36 11.52
C THR A 140 57.35 -31.50 12.08
N ASP A 141 58.67 -31.32 12.10
CA ASP A 141 59.50 -31.91 13.14
C ASP A 141 59.08 -31.18 14.42
N LEU A 142 58.05 -31.71 15.07
CA LEU A 142 57.49 -31.13 16.29
C LEU A 142 58.61 -31.11 17.34
N PRO A 143 59.07 -29.92 17.80
CA PRO A 143 59.92 -29.89 18.98
C PRO A 143 59.13 -30.50 20.15
N PRO A 144 59.80 -31.17 21.10
CA PRO A 144 59.13 -31.76 22.26
C PRO A 144 58.24 -30.69 22.91
N PRO A 145 57.02 -31.07 23.35
CA PRO A 145 56.07 -30.12 23.88
C PRO A 145 56.76 -29.29 24.98
N PRO A 146 56.63 -27.94 24.95
CA PRO A 146 57.25 -27.11 25.95
C PRO A 146 56.83 -27.60 27.34
N PRO A 147 57.74 -27.59 28.33
CA PRO A 147 57.43 -28.06 29.67
C PRO A 147 56.16 -27.36 30.18
N PRO A 148 55.27 -28.08 30.88
CA PRO A 148 54.00 -27.54 31.31
C PRO A 148 54.24 -26.22 32.06
N VAL A 149 53.67 -25.13 31.52
CA VAL A 149 53.77 -23.81 32.13
C VAL A 149 53.18 -23.91 33.53
N GLN A 150 54.02 -23.74 34.56
CA GLN A 150 53.56 -23.80 35.94
C GLN A 150 52.45 -22.77 36.13
N LYS A 151 51.24 -23.24 36.46
CA LYS A 151 50.10 -22.35 36.68
C LYS A 151 50.35 -21.51 37.91
N LEU A 152 50.28 -20.19 37.74
CA LEU A 152 50.40 -19.22 38.84
C LEU A 152 49.08 -19.07 39.64
N TYR A 153 48.10 -19.93 39.36
CA TYR A 153 46.78 -19.93 39.97
C TYR A 153 46.29 -21.38 40.17
N LYS A 154 45.32 -21.57 41.06
CA LYS A 154 44.58 -22.81 41.24
C LYS A 154 43.12 -22.60 40.84
N LEU A 155 42.55 -23.53 40.08
CA LEU A 155 41.12 -23.51 39.74
C LEU A 155 40.36 -24.39 40.74
N MET A 156 39.45 -23.79 41.51
CA MET A 156 38.64 -24.49 42.51
C MET A 156 37.16 -24.18 42.29
N LYS A 157 36.34 -25.19 41.95
CA LYS A 157 34.87 -25.07 41.85
C LYS A 157 34.42 -23.80 41.08
N ASN A 158 35.06 -23.53 39.94
CA ASN A 158 34.83 -22.36 39.05
C ASN A 158 35.34 -20.99 39.56
N ILE A 159 36.23 -20.98 40.56
CA ILE A 159 36.94 -19.80 41.04
C ILE A 159 38.43 -19.97 40.73
N VAL A 160 39.05 -18.93 40.17
CA VAL A 160 40.49 -18.87 39.97
C VAL A 160 41.10 -18.24 41.21
N VAL A 161 41.81 -19.02 42.02
CA VAL A 161 42.46 -18.57 43.26
C VAL A 161 43.94 -18.33 42.99
N VAL A 162 44.42 -17.16 43.37
CA VAL A 162 45.80 -16.72 43.24
C VAL A 162 46.32 -16.34 44.62
N HIS A 163 47.47 -16.87 45.02
CA HIS A 163 48.16 -16.48 46.24
C HIS A 163 49.32 -15.54 45.87
N ILE A 164 49.32 -14.34 46.44
CA ILE A 164 50.31 -13.29 46.18
C ILE A 164 50.99 -12.95 47.50
N ASP A 165 52.21 -13.43 47.64
CA ASP A 165 53.08 -13.14 48.78
C ASP A 165 54.06 -11.99 48.48
N ASN A 166 54.86 -11.60 49.49
CA ASN A 166 55.89 -10.56 49.36
C ASN A 166 57.00 -10.86 48.32
N SER A 167 57.08 -12.07 47.75
CA SER A 167 58.01 -12.41 46.66
C SER A 167 57.51 -12.00 45.27
N TRP A 168 56.28 -11.48 45.17
CA TRP A 168 55.69 -11.05 43.91
C TRP A 168 56.16 -9.65 43.51
N ASN A 169 56.45 -9.49 42.23
CA ASN A 169 56.76 -8.21 41.62
C ASN A 169 55.85 -7.97 40.42
N GLN A 170 55.94 -6.79 39.82
CA GLN A 170 55.08 -6.40 38.71
C GLN A 170 55.21 -7.34 37.49
N HIS A 171 56.39 -7.94 37.29
CA HIS A 171 56.63 -8.88 36.20
C HIS A 171 55.87 -10.20 36.42
N LYS A 172 55.95 -10.79 37.63
CA LYS A 172 55.18 -12.00 37.97
C LYS A 172 53.67 -11.76 37.87
N LEU A 173 53.20 -10.59 38.32
CA LEU A 173 51.79 -10.22 38.21
C LEU A 173 51.35 -10.09 36.74
N LYS A 174 52.19 -9.49 35.88
CA LYS A 174 51.95 -9.42 34.44
C LYS A 174 51.84 -10.81 33.79
N LEU A 175 52.73 -11.74 34.17
CA LEU A 175 52.71 -13.11 33.66
C LEU A 175 51.44 -13.84 34.06
N LEU A 176 51.04 -13.75 35.35
CA LEU A 176 49.78 -14.31 35.84
C LEU A 176 48.59 -13.79 35.03
N ILE A 177 48.49 -12.47 34.85
CA ILE A 177 47.37 -11.87 34.12
C ILE A 177 47.33 -12.37 32.68
N LYS A 178 48.49 -12.42 31.99
CA LYS A 178 48.57 -12.98 30.65
C LYS A 178 48.08 -14.44 30.61
N GLN A 179 48.47 -15.25 31.60
CA GLN A 179 48.05 -16.64 31.71
C GLN A 179 46.53 -16.76 31.93
N ILE A 180 45.95 -15.91 32.79
CA ILE A 180 44.50 -15.86 33.01
C ILE A 180 43.76 -15.49 31.71
N TYR A 181 44.23 -14.48 30.98
CA TYR A 181 43.60 -14.11 29.71
C TYR A 181 43.71 -15.23 28.67
N GLN A 182 44.83 -15.93 28.58
CA GLN A 182 45.00 -17.04 27.64
C GLN A 182 44.13 -18.23 27.99
N ASP A 183 44.14 -18.65 29.25
CA ASP A 183 43.45 -19.86 29.70
C ASP A 183 41.93 -19.67 29.77
N PHE A 184 41.47 -18.43 29.96
CA PHE A 184 40.06 -18.11 30.19
C PHE A 184 39.47 -17.11 29.19
N ASP A 185 40.11 -16.85 28.04
CA ASP A 185 39.64 -15.88 27.03
C ASP A 185 38.19 -16.13 26.59
N HIS A 186 37.83 -17.41 26.51
CA HIS A 186 36.51 -17.91 26.11
C HIS A 186 35.43 -17.84 27.21
N LEU A 187 35.80 -17.46 28.44
CA LEU A 187 34.93 -17.51 29.62
C LEU A 187 34.51 -16.12 30.14
N LYS A 188 34.79 -15.07 29.36
CA LYS A 188 34.38 -13.68 29.65
C LYS A 188 32.90 -13.62 30.06
N LYS A 189 32.69 -13.35 31.35
CA LYS A 189 31.42 -12.98 32.02
C LYS A 189 30.29 -14.00 32.14
N LYS A 190 30.41 -15.27 31.69
CA LYS A 190 29.26 -16.22 31.81
C LYS A 190 29.53 -17.61 32.42
N LYS A 191 30.76 -17.99 32.77
CA LYS A 191 31.03 -19.34 33.36
C LYS A 191 32.11 -19.43 34.46
N ILE A 192 32.89 -18.39 34.76
CA ILE A 192 33.76 -18.32 35.95
C ILE A 192 33.07 -17.42 36.96
N GLY A 193 32.94 -17.88 38.21
CA GLY A 193 32.22 -17.14 39.25
C GLY A 193 32.88 -15.81 39.60
N TYR A 194 34.21 -15.82 39.79
CA TYR A 194 35.08 -14.65 39.99
C TYR A 194 36.55 -15.12 40.13
N ILE A 195 37.50 -14.18 40.09
CA ILE A 195 38.92 -14.41 40.38
C ILE A 195 39.23 -13.91 41.79
N GLN A 196 39.77 -14.79 42.64
CA GLN A 196 40.12 -14.46 44.03
C GLN A 196 41.63 -14.30 44.17
N PHE A 197 42.07 -13.09 44.52
CA PHE A 197 43.45 -12.80 44.88
C PHE A 197 43.56 -12.84 46.40
N ARG A 198 44.22 -13.86 46.95
CA ARG A 198 44.65 -13.93 48.35
C ARG A 198 46.01 -13.26 48.42
N VAL A 199 46.09 -12.14 49.12
CA VAL A 199 47.26 -11.27 49.08
C VAL A 199 47.76 -11.01 50.49
N ASP A 200 49.07 -11.10 50.68
CA ASP A 200 49.73 -10.66 51.92
C ASP A 200 49.36 -9.20 52.23
N ALA A 201 49.17 -8.87 53.50
CA ALA A 201 48.71 -7.53 53.93
C ALA A 201 49.52 -6.38 53.29
N ASN A 202 50.83 -6.55 53.21
CA ASN A 202 51.78 -5.56 52.70
C ASN A 202 51.73 -5.41 51.16
N MET A 203 51.07 -6.34 50.47
CA MET A 203 50.99 -6.40 49.01
C MET A 203 49.61 -5.99 48.47
N ILE A 204 48.61 -5.79 49.34
CA ILE A 204 47.23 -5.45 48.93
C ILE A 204 47.20 -4.19 48.05
N ASP A 205 47.81 -3.10 48.52
CA ASP A 205 47.81 -1.82 47.78
C ASP A 205 48.56 -1.94 46.44
N PHE A 206 49.65 -2.72 46.42
CA PHE A 206 50.43 -2.98 45.22
C PHE A 206 49.59 -3.73 44.17
N VAL A 207 48.92 -4.81 44.56
CA VAL A 207 48.07 -5.62 43.67
C VAL A 207 46.87 -4.81 43.20
N LYS A 208 46.19 -4.11 44.12
CA LYS A 208 45.01 -3.29 43.81
C LYS A 208 45.35 -2.21 42.77
N LYS A 209 46.41 -1.45 43.01
CA LYS A 209 46.88 -0.41 42.08
C LYS A 209 47.23 -0.97 40.71
N TYR A 210 47.84 -2.15 40.66
CA TYR A 210 48.17 -2.81 39.40
C TYR A 210 46.92 -3.22 38.62
N LEU A 211 45.96 -3.90 39.27
CA LEU A 211 44.72 -4.35 38.64
C LEU A 211 43.85 -3.19 38.14
N GLU A 212 43.83 -2.08 38.88
CA GLU A 212 43.19 -0.83 38.45
C GLU A 212 43.86 -0.24 37.21
N THR A 213 45.21 -0.21 37.18
CA THR A 213 46.00 0.32 36.06
C THR A 213 45.70 -0.43 34.76
N ILE A 214 45.58 -1.75 34.81
CA ILE A 214 45.24 -2.58 33.63
C ILE A 214 43.73 -2.67 33.37
N LYS A 215 42.89 -2.01 34.19
CA LYS A 215 41.43 -2.03 34.10
C LYS A 215 40.85 -3.45 34.11
N PHE A 216 41.42 -4.33 34.93
CA PHE A 216 41.10 -5.77 34.97
C PHE A 216 39.60 -6.05 35.20
N SER A 217 38.93 -5.19 35.99
CA SER A 217 37.49 -5.26 36.28
C SER A 217 36.59 -5.14 35.04
N LYS A 218 37.08 -4.64 33.91
CA LYS A 218 36.30 -4.60 32.66
C LYS A 218 35.99 -5.99 32.12
N ASP A 219 36.92 -6.91 32.31
CA ASP A 219 36.88 -8.23 31.69
C ASP A 219 36.49 -9.32 32.70
N TYR A 220 36.95 -9.20 33.95
CA TYR A 220 36.72 -10.20 34.99
C TYR A 220 36.18 -9.57 36.28
N GLN A 221 35.26 -10.27 36.94
CA GLN A 221 34.89 -10.00 38.32
C GLN A 221 35.98 -10.58 39.24
N TYR A 222 36.48 -9.80 40.19
CA TYR A 222 37.52 -10.25 41.11
C TYR A 222 37.30 -9.76 42.55
N LEU A 223 37.92 -10.46 43.49
CA LEU A 223 37.96 -10.15 44.91
C LEU A 223 39.42 -10.17 45.36
N ILE A 224 39.81 -9.22 46.21
CA ILE A 224 41.11 -9.22 46.90
C ILE A 224 40.82 -9.46 48.37
N ASP A 225 41.26 -10.60 48.88
CA ASP A 225 41.18 -10.94 50.29
C ASP A 225 42.58 -10.93 50.88
N GLN A 226 42.70 -10.46 52.12
CA GLN A 226 43.92 -10.63 52.87
C GLN A 226 44.12 -12.11 53.18
N GLU A 227 45.30 -12.64 52.89
CA GLU A 227 45.67 -14.00 53.29
C GLU A 227 45.71 -14.06 54.82
N THR A 228 44.61 -14.50 55.42
CA THR A 228 44.54 -14.80 56.85
C THR A 228 44.98 -16.23 56.98
N ASP A 229 46.15 -16.39 57.57
CA ASP A 229 46.82 -17.64 57.91
C ASP A 229 45.81 -18.75 58.26
N GLU A 230 45.57 -19.66 57.31
CA GLU A 230 44.69 -20.83 57.52
C GLU A 230 45.24 -21.74 58.64
N SER A 231 46.46 -21.49 59.15
CA SER A 231 47.01 -22.14 60.35
C SER A 231 46.46 -21.62 61.69
N LYS A 232 45.56 -20.62 61.70
CA LYS A 232 44.84 -20.15 62.90
C LYS A 232 43.35 -20.52 62.95
N ARG A 233 42.91 -21.46 62.11
CA ARG A 233 41.61 -22.13 62.23
C ARG A 233 41.79 -23.64 62.40
N ILE A 234 42.38 -24.02 63.55
CA ILE A 234 42.07 -25.16 64.44
C ILE A 234 42.84 -24.87 65.74
#